data_AF-A0A496U4X4-F1
#
_entry.id   AF-A0A496U4X4-F1
#
_cell.length_a   1.000
_cell.length_b   1.000
_cell.length_c   1.000
_cell.angle_alpha   90.00
_cell.angle_beta   90.00
_cell.angle_gamma   90.00
#
_symmetry.space_group_name_H-M   'P 1'
#
loop_
_entity.id
_entity.type
_entity.pdbx_description
1 polymer ?
#
loop_
_entity_poly.entity_id
_entity_poly.type
_entity_poly.pdbx_seq_one_letter_code
_entity_poly.pdbx_strand_id
1 'polypeptide(L)'
;TGSQGIILALIPFILGLMMLTRLIPKISWISRWPMAFTVGLGAGLGIIGALQGTLFPQLKATIIPLWVPGSIYETVNNLIIIVGVLTTIFYFFFSIEHKGTPGKIARTGIIFIMISFGASFGYTVMARVSLLIGRIGFLLSDWLRII
;
A
#
# COMPACT_ATOMS: atom_id res chain seq x y z
N THR A 1 6.71 -8.39 34.46
CA THR A 1 6.57 -8.41 32.98
C THR A 1 7.68 -9.17 32.25
N GLY A 2 8.84 -9.45 32.87
CA GLY A 2 9.98 -10.13 32.20
C GLY A 2 9.83 -11.64 31.92
N SER A 3 9.03 -12.37 32.71
CA SER A 3 8.85 -13.83 32.54
C SER A 3 8.01 -14.20 31.30
N GLN A 4 7.04 -13.36 30.90
CA GLN A 4 6.15 -13.60 29.76
C GLN A 4 6.90 -13.51 28.41
N GLY A 5 7.87 -12.58 28.31
CA GLY A 5 8.68 -12.42 27.10
C GLY A 5 9.63 -13.60 26.85
N ILE A 6 10.14 -14.23 27.91
CA ILE A 6 11.04 -15.40 27.82
C ILE A 6 10.28 -16.61 27.27
N ILE A 7 9.03 -16.81 27.69
CA ILE A 7 8.19 -17.92 27.22
C ILE A 7 7.83 -17.73 25.74
N LEU A 8 7.52 -16.50 25.32
CA LEU A 8 7.24 -16.18 23.91
C LEU A 8 8.49 -16.29 23.02
N ALA A 9 9.68 -15.97 23.54
CA ALA A 9 10.95 -16.10 22.81
C ALA A 9 11.43 -17.55 22.65
N LEU A 10 10.88 -18.48 23.44
CA LEU A 10 11.26 -19.89 23.39
C LEU A 10 10.87 -20.55 22.04
N ILE A 11 9.72 -20.16 21.48
CA ILE A 11 9.22 -20.67 20.20
C ILE A 11 10.16 -20.31 19.03
N PRO A 12 10.50 -19.03 18.77
CA PRO A 12 11.45 -18.68 17.71
C PRO A 12 12.86 -19.21 17.98
N PHE A 13 13.27 -19.38 19.23
CA PHE A 13 14.55 -20.00 19.57
C PHE A 13 14.61 -21.48 19.15
N ILE A 14 13.56 -22.26 19.45
CA ILE A 14 13.45 -23.65 19.03
C ILE A 14 13.39 -23.76 17.49
N LEU A 15 12.60 -22.89 16.83
CA LEU A 15 12.55 -22.86 15.37
C LEU A 15 13.90 -22.50 14.74
N GLY A 16 14.66 -21.59 15.36
CA GLY A 16 16.02 -21.24 14.96
C GLY A 16 17.00 -22.41 15.11
N LEU A 17 16.94 -23.13 16.24
CA LEU A 17 17.73 -24.36 16.43
C LEU A 17 17.36 -25.45 15.42
N MET A 18 16.07 -25.60 15.11
CA MET A 18 15.60 -26.52 14.07
C MET A 18 16.15 -26.15 12.68
N MET A 19 16.39 -24.86 12.39
CA MET A 19 17.05 -24.46 11.14
C MET A 19 18.51 -24.92 11.06
N LEU A 20 19.22 -25.03 12.19
CA LEU A 20 20.61 -25.48 12.22
C LEU A 20 20.76 -26.92 11.72
N THR A 21 19.72 -27.75 11.87
CA THR A 21 19.69 -29.14 11.36
C THR A 21 19.78 -29.22 9.83
N ARG A 22 19.59 -28.10 9.11
CA ARG A 22 19.80 -27.99 7.66
C ARG A 22 21.25 -28.27 7.24
N LEU A 23 22.22 -28.01 8.12
CA LEU A 23 23.65 -28.27 7.86
C LEU A 23 23.97 -29.77 7.78
N ILE A 24 23.10 -30.64 8.32
CA ILE A 24 23.28 -32.09 8.32
C ILE A 24 22.27 -32.72 7.33
N PRO A 25 22.72 -33.24 6.17
CA PRO A 25 21.84 -33.75 5.11
C PRO A 25 20.84 -34.82 5.57
N LYS A 26 21.23 -35.65 6.55
CA LYS A 26 20.38 -36.75 7.08
C LYS A 26 19.17 -36.27 7.90
N ILE A 27 19.20 -35.07 8.49
CA ILE A 27 18.17 -34.57 9.42
C ILE A 27 17.49 -33.29 8.91
N SER A 28 17.92 -32.81 7.73
CA SER A 28 17.42 -31.58 7.07
C SER A 28 15.89 -31.50 6.89
N TRP A 29 15.16 -32.62 6.96
CA TRP A 29 13.69 -32.61 6.92
C TRP A 29 13.06 -31.78 8.07
N ILE A 30 13.70 -31.72 9.23
CA ILE A 30 13.24 -30.94 10.40
C ILE A 30 13.24 -29.43 10.09
N SER A 31 14.16 -28.97 9.24
CA SER A 31 14.25 -27.57 8.80
C SER A 31 13.03 -27.11 7.96
N ARG A 32 12.24 -28.04 7.42
CA ARG A 32 11.04 -27.73 6.64
C ARG A 32 9.94 -27.07 7.50
N TRP A 33 9.89 -27.38 8.80
CA TRP A 33 8.90 -26.81 9.71
C TRP A 33 9.13 -25.31 9.98
N PRO A 34 10.34 -24.85 10.37
CA PRO A 34 10.65 -23.42 10.44
C PRO A 34 10.45 -22.67 9.12
N MET A 35 10.76 -23.28 7.98
CA MET A 35 10.55 -22.66 6.68
C MET A 35 9.07 -22.49 6.36
N ALA A 36 8.25 -23.53 6.57
CA ALA A 36 6.80 -23.45 6.42
C ALA A 36 6.18 -22.40 7.36
N PHE A 37 6.67 -22.31 8.60
CA PHE A 37 6.25 -21.30 9.55
C PHE A 37 6.61 -19.87 9.08
N THR A 38 7.83 -19.65 8.61
CA THR A 38 8.29 -18.33 8.15
C THR A 38 7.53 -17.89 6.90
N VAL A 39 7.32 -18.79 5.94
CA VAL A 39 6.53 -18.52 4.73
C VAL A 39 5.07 -18.28 5.09
N GLY A 40 4.49 -19.08 6.00
CA GLY A 40 3.13 -18.91 6.48
C GLY A 40 2.91 -17.57 7.20
N LEU A 41 3.86 -17.17 8.06
CA LEU A 41 3.85 -15.86 8.70
C LEU A 41 3.98 -14.73 7.67
N GLY A 42 4.92 -14.84 6.73
CA GLY A 42 5.13 -13.83 5.69
C GLY A 42 3.90 -13.67 4.80
N ALA A 43 3.30 -14.78 4.36
CA ALA A 43 2.07 -14.77 3.57
C ALA A 43 0.88 -14.23 4.39
N GLY A 44 0.71 -14.66 5.63
CA GLY A 44 -0.36 -14.21 6.51
C GLY A 44 -0.28 -12.70 6.79
N LEU A 45 0.88 -12.23 7.24
CA LEU A 45 1.12 -10.80 7.46
C LEU A 45 1.01 -10.00 6.16
N GLY A 46 1.47 -10.54 5.04
CA GLY A 46 1.35 -9.92 3.73
C GLY A 46 -0.11 -9.75 3.29
N ILE A 47 -0.94 -10.78 3.45
CA ILE A 47 -2.37 -10.74 3.12
C ILE A 47 -3.09 -9.72 4.00
N ILE A 48 -2.87 -9.77 5.32
CA ILE A 48 -3.51 -8.83 6.25
C ILE A 48 -3.01 -7.40 6.00
N GLY A 49 -1.71 -7.22 5.75
CA GLY A 49 -1.11 -5.94 5.41
C GLY A 49 -1.68 -5.35 4.11
N ALA A 50 -1.91 -6.16 3.08
CA ALA A 50 -2.56 -5.72 1.85
C ALA A 50 -4.05 -5.37 2.10
N LEU A 51 -4.78 -6.22 2.84
CA LEU A 51 -6.20 -5.96 3.12
C LEU A 51 -6.40 -4.68 3.93
N GLN A 52 -5.64 -4.52 5.01
CA GLN A 52 -5.79 -3.39 5.93
C GLN A 52 -5.07 -2.13 5.43
N GLY A 53 -3.93 -2.27 4.75
CA GLY A 53 -3.11 -1.16 4.29
C GLY A 53 -3.55 -0.57 2.96
N THR A 54 -4.16 -1.37 2.07
CA THR A 54 -4.56 -0.88 0.73
C THR A 54 -6.03 -1.08 0.45
N LEU A 55 -6.57 -2.30 0.58
CA LEU A 55 -7.93 -2.59 0.14
C LEU A 55 -9.01 -1.89 0.99
N PHE A 56 -8.97 -2.00 2.32
CA PHE A 56 -9.97 -1.35 3.17
C PHE A 56 -9.94 0.18 3.11
N PRO A 57 -8.78 0.86 3.15
CA PRO A 57 -8.71 2.30 2.96
C PRO A 57 -9.30 2.72 1.61
N GLN A 58 -8.98 2.00 0.53
CA GLN A 58 -9.53 2.29 -0.80
C GLN A 58 -11.05 2.13 -0.83
N LEU A 59 -11.60 1.05 -0.25
CA LEU A 59 -13.04 0.85 -0.17
C LEU A 59 -13.72 1.98 0.61
N LYS A 60 -13.22 2.32 1.81
CA LYS A 60 -13.76 3.40 2.63
C LYS A 60 -13.73 4.76 1.91
N ALA A 61 -12.67 5.03 1.14
CA ALA A 61 -12.55 6.26 0.36
C ALA A 61 -13.57 6.36 -0.79
N THR A 62 -14.16 5.23 -1.21
CA THR A 62 -15.16 5.18 -2.30
C THR A 62 -16.61 5.05 -1.83
N ILE A 63 -16.84 4.67 -0.57
CA ILE A 63 -18.18 4.64 0.04
C ILE A 63 -18.50 6.05 0.56
N ILE A 64 -18.86 6.93 -0.37
CA ILE A 64 -19.19 8.34 -0.11
C ILE A 64 -20.61 8.66 -0.57
N PRO A 65 -21.32 9.59 0.10
CA PRO A 65 -22.69 9.96 -0.29
C PRO A 65 -22.71 10.60 -1.67
N LEU A 66 -23.60 10.11 -2.54
CA LEU A 66 -23.80 10.64 -3.90
C LEU A 66 -24.38 12.05 -3.93
N TRP A 67 -25.12 12.42 -2.88
CA TRP A 67 -25.75 13.73 -2.75
C TRP A 67 -25.50 14.26 -1.34
N VAL A 68 -24.89 15.44 -1.23
CA VAL A 68 -24.69 16.14 0.05
C VAL A 68 -25.57 17.38 0.07
N PRO A 69 -26.65 17.41 0.87
CA PRO A 69 -27.52 18.57 0.94
C PRO A 69 -26.78 19.74 1.59
N GLY A 70 -26.68 20.88 0.87
CA GLY A 70 -26.06 22.11 1.35
C GLY A 70 -24.72 22.47 0.67
N SER A 71 -24.10 21.56 -0.08
CA SER A 71 -22.81 21.78 -0.73
C SER A 71 -22.77 21.17 -2.15
N ILE A 72 -22.95 22.02 -3.17
CA ILE A 72 -22.85 21.61 -4.58
C ILE A 72 -21.42 21.14 -4.89
N TYR A 73 -20.41 21.80 -4.31
CA TYR A 73 -19.00 21.46 -4.50
C TYR A 73 -18.65 20.04 -4.03
N GLU A 74 -19.13 19.63 -2.84
CA GLU A 74 -18.86 18.29 -2.32
C GLU A 74 -19.61 17.21 -3.10
N THR A 75 -20.85 17.51 -3.52
CA THR A 75 -21.64 16.61 -4.38
C THR A 75 -20.94 16.36 -5.71
N VAL A 76 -20.41 17.40 -6.37
CA VAL A 76 -19.65 17.27 -7.63
C VAL A 76 -18.36 16.48 -7.42
N ASN A 77 -17.62 16.76 -6.35
CA ASN A 77 -16.38 16.04 -6.03
C ASN A 77 -16.63 14.54 -5.82
N ASN A 78 -17.66 14.18 -5.04
CA ASN A 78 -18.01 12.79 -4.78
C ASN A 78 -18.42 12.06 -6.07
N LEU A 79 -19.16 12.72 -6.96
CA LEU A 79 -19.51 12.19 -8.28
C LEU A 79 -18.27 11.94 -9.15
N ILE A 80 -17.32 12.87 -9.18
CA ILE A 80 -16.07 12.72 -9.93
C ILE A 80 -15.28 11.51 -9.42
N ILE A 81 -15.17 11.33 -8.10
CA ILE A 81 -14.48 10.18 -7.50
C ILE A 81 -15.13 8.87 -7.95
N ILE A 82 -16.46 8.76 -7.85
CA ILE A 82 -17.19 7.53 -8.20
C ILE A 82 -17.08 7.23 -9.70
N VAL A 83 -17.27 8.24 -10.56
CA VAL A 83 -17.12 8.08 -12.01
C VAL A 83 -15.68 7.71 -12.37
N GLY A 84 -14.67 8.35 -11.75
CA GLY A 84 -13.27 8.03 -11.93
C GLY A 84 -12.96 6.58 -11.57
N VAL A 85 -13.40 6.12 -10.40
CA VAL A 85 -13.18 4.74 -9.95
C VAL A 85 -13.86 3.72 -10.88
N LEU A 86 -15.13 3.94 -11.24
CA LEU A 86 -15.84 3.04 -12.16
C LEU A 86 -15.15 2.97 -13.52
N THR A 87 -14.82 4.12 -14.12
CA THR A 87 -14.16 4.18 -15.44
C THR A 87 -12.77 3.56 -15.42
N THR A 88 -12.00 3.72 -14.35
CA THR A 88 -10.69 3.07 -14.17
C THR A 88 -10.83 1.56 -14.01
N ILE A 89 -11.81 1.07 -13.23
CA ILE A 89 -12.06 -0.38 -13.12
C ILE A 89 -12.46 -0.94 -14.48
N PHE A 90 -13.36 -0.28 -15.22
CA PHE A 90 -13.74 -0.68 -16.58
C PHE A 90 -12.55 -0.72 -17.54
N TYR A 91 -11.60 0.22 -17.43
CA TYR A 91 -10.37 0.22 -18.24
C TYR A 91 -9.48 -1.01 -17.96
N PHE A 92 -9.29 -1.38 -16.69
CA PHE A 92 -8.46 -2.53 -16.32
C PHE A 92 -9.17 -3.88 -16.43
N PHE A 93 -10.51 -3.89 -16.53
CA PHE A 93 -11.28 -5.11 -16.74
C PHE A 93 -11.08 -5.61 -18.18
N PHE A 94 -10.03 -6.42 -18.36
CA PHE A 94 -9.53 -6.92 -19.64
C PHE A 94 -10.49 -7.88 -20.38
N SER A 95 -11.70 -8.11 -19.87
CA SER A 95 -12.59 -9.19 -20.30
C SER A 95 -13.62 -8.78 -21.36
N ILE A 96 -13.52 -7.60 -21.95
CA ILE A 96 -14.42 -7.16 -23.02
C ILE A 96 -13.58 -6.67 -24.21
N GLU A 97 -13.76 -7.29 -25.37
CA GLU A 97 -13.21 -6.78 -26.63
C GLU A 97 -13.66 -5.33 -26.83
N HIS A 98 -12.71 -4.41 -26.92
CA HIS A 98 -12.98 -2.98 -27.08
C HIS A 98 -13.40 -2.64 -28.52
N LYS A 99 -14.54 -3.17 -28.99
CA LYS A 99 -15.20 -2.74 -30.24
C LYS A 99 -16.43 -1.89 -29.91
N GLY A 100 -16.35 -0.57 -30.19
CA GLY A 100 -17.50 0.35 -30.15
C GLY A 100 -17.60 1.27 -28.91
N THR A 101 -18.81 1.62 -28.50
CA THR A 101 -19.17 2.53 -27.38
C THR A 101 -18.41 2.29 -26.06
N PRO A 102 -18.10 1.03 -25.65
CA PRO A 102 -17.26 0.75 -24.48
C PRO A 102 -15.85 1.34 -24.57
N GLY A 103 -15.31 1.52 -25.78
CA GLY A 103 -13.97 2.08 -26.00
C GLY A 103 -13.86 3.58 -25.69
N LYS A 104 -14.95 4.34 -25.77
CA LYS A 104 -14.97 5.76 -25.38
C LYS A 104 -14.94 5.92 -23.86
N ILE A 105 -15.64 5.05 -23.13
CA ILE A 105 -15.63 5.01 -21.65
C ILE A 105 -14.23 4.59 -21.14
N ALA A 106 -13.61 3.61 -21.79
CA ALA A 106 -12.23 3.20 -21.49
C ALA A 106 -11.21 4.33 -21.72
N ARG A 107 -11.40 5.17 -22.75
CA ARG A 107 -10.51 6.33 -23.01
C ARG A 107 -10.61 7.39 -21.92
N THR A 108 -11.79 7.61 -21.34
CA THR A 108 -11.95 8.50 -20.16
C THR A 108 -11.21 7.94 -18.95
N GLY A 109 -11.26 6.62 -18.73
CA GLY A 109 -10.49 5.94 -17.68
C GLY A 109 -8.98 6.16 -17.78
N ILE A 110 -8.42 6.20 -19.00
CA ILE A 110 -6.98 6.51 -19.23
C ILE A 110 -6.63 7.91 -18.72
N ILE A 111 -7.50 8.91 -18.94
CA ILE A 111 -7.25 10.28 -18.48
C ILE A 111 -7.19 10.31 -16.94
N PHE A 112 -8.13 9.66 -16.27
CA PHE A 112 -8.11 9.53 -14.81
C PHE A 112 -6.86 8.83 -14.30
N ILE A 113 -6.39 7.78 -14.97
CA ILE A 113 -5.15 7.07 -14.63
C ILE A 113 -3.92 7.97 -14.82
N MET A 114 -3.83 8.71 -15.93
CA MET A 114 -2.73 9.64 -16.19
C MET A 114 -2.68 10.77 -15.16
N ILE A 115 -3.83 11.35 -14.78
CA ILE A 115 -3.91 12.36 -13.73
C ILE A 115 -3.45 11.78 -12.38
N SER A 116 -3.93 10.58 -12.04
CA SER A 116 -3.58 9.91 -10.77
C SER A 116 -2.09 9.59 -10.68
N PHE A 117 -1.48 9.10 -11.76
CA PHE A 117 -0.04 8.88 -11.82
C PHE A 117 0.74 10.20 -11.76
N GLY A 118 0.32 11.24 -12.48
CA GLY A 118 0.94 12.56 -12.42
C GLY A 118 0.92 13.15 -11.00
N ALA A 119 -0.22 13.05 -10.31
CA ALA A 119 -0.34 13.47 -8.92
C ALA A 119 0.57 12.67 -7.98
N SER A 120 0.65 11.34 -8.16
CA SER A 120 1.51 10.47 -7.35
C SER A 120 2.99 10.79 -7.53
N PHE A 121 3.45 10.99 -8.78
CA PHE A 121 4.83 11.43 -9.05
C PHE A 121 5.09 12.82 -8.46
N GLY A 122 4.17 13.77 -8.65
CA GLY A 122 4.26 15.12 -8.08
C GLY A 122 4.38 15.12 -6.56
N TYR A 123 3.60 14.26 -5.87
CA TYR A 123 3.66 14.12 -4.42
C TYR A 123 5.03 13.65 -3.92
N THR A 124 5.64 12.68 -4.60
CA THR A 124 6.99 12.21 -4.24
C THR A 124 8.06 13.26 -4.46
N VAL A 125 7.97 14.05 -5.55
CA VAL A 125 8.89 15.16 -5.82
C VAL A 125 8.71 16.26 -4.77
N MET A 126 7.46 16.62 -4.46
CA MET A 126 7.14 17.61 -3.42
C MET A 126 7.72 17.18 -2.07
N ALA A 127 7.56 15.92 -1.67
CA ALA A 127 8.11 15.41 -0.42
C ALA A 127 9.64 15.56 -0.37
N ARG A 128 10.34 15.24 -1.47
CA ARG A 128 11.80 15.39 -1.56
C ARG A 128 12.25 16.84 -1.52
N VAL A 129 11.58 17.73 -2.25
CA VAL A 129 11.88 19.17 -2.25
C VAL A 129 11.59 19.78 -0.88
N SER A 130 10.48 19.42 -0.24
CA SER A 130 10.12 19.86 1.11
C SER A 130 11.18 19.44 2.14
N LEU A 131 11.66 18.20 2.07
CA LEU A 131 12.77 17.74 2.91
C LEU A 131 14.06 18.52 2.64
N LEU A 132 14.39 18.80 1.38
CA LEU A 132 15.56 19.59 1.01
C LEU A 132 15.49 21.01 1.58
N ILE A 133 14.34 21.68 1.43
CA ILE A 133 14.10 23.01 2.01
C ILE A 133 14.27 22.96 3.53
N GLY A 134 13.70 21.95 4.20
CA GLY A 134 13.87 21.76 5.64
C GLY A 134 15.34 21.56 6.06
N ARG A 135 16.12 20.83 5.26
CA ARG A 135 17.56 20.65 5.53
C ARG A 135 18.39 21.91 5.27
N ILE A 136 18.07 22.66 4.22
CA ILE A 136 18.73 23.95 3.95
C ILE A 136 18.39 24.96 5.04
N GLY A 137 17.13 25.01 5.49
CA GLY A 137 16.69 25.83 6.62
C GLY A 137 17.50 25.53 7.88
N PHE A 138 17.59 24.25 8.26
CA PHE A 138 18.42 23.80 9.40
C PHE A 138 19.89 24.23 9.28
N LEU A 139 20.50 24.06 8.10
CA LEU A 139 21.90 24.44 7.90
C LEU A 139 22.10 25.96 8.01
N LEU A 140 21.18 26.77 7.51
CA LEU A 140 21.30 28.22 7.51
C LEU A 140 20.94 28.86 8.86
N SER A 141 19.90 28.38 9.55
CA SER A 141 19.46 28.92 10.84
C SER A 141 20.24 28.35 12.03
N ASP A 142 20.26 27.02 12.16
CA ASP A 142 20.71 26.38 13.39
C ASP A 142 22.23 26.18 13.40
N TRP A 143 22.80 25.86 12.23
CA TRP A 143 24.23 25.62 12.10
C TRP A 143 25.03 26.90 11.78
N LEU A 144 24.62 27.65 10.76
CA LEU A 144 25.37 28.82 10.28
C LEU A 144 24.94 30.15 10.92
N ARG A 145 23.72 30.22 11.49
CA ARG A 145 23.12 31.43 12.12
C ARG A 145 23.20 32.69 11.26
N ILE A 146 23.07 32.54 9.95
CA ILE A 146 23.07 33.69 9.01
C ILE A 146 21.67 34.29 8.88
N ILE A 147 20.64 33.50 9.17
CA ILE A 147 19.22 33.86 9.18
C ILE A 147 18.63 33.42 10.52
#